data_AF-A0A5N5THG0-F1
#
_entry.id   AF-A0A5N5THG0-F1
#
_cell.length_a   1.000
_cell.length_b   1.000
_cell.length_c   1.000
_cell.angle_alpha   90.00
_cell.angle_beta   90.00
_cell.angle_gamma   90.00
#
_symmetry.space_group_name_H-M   'P 1'
#
loop_
_entity.id
_entity.type
_entity.pdbx_description
1 polymer ?
#
loop_
_entity_poly.entity_id
_entity_poly.type
_entity_poly.pdbx_seq_one_letter_code
_entity_poly.pdbx_strand_id
1 'polypeptide(L)'
;MMANIFEDNDVAMSMFTEMPQLCFKSLDQPQIQALKNEKFDLVILSVFFNYCFLSFIHHFKVPFIYAFPSGLSGTMNDFIGQIDFPGIVGHKFMLPTFPLTFKQRLATTLMNGYFNGMEYFLLPKMHSTCIERGLCAPDTPPFSEIHQNASLAIIN
;
A
#
# COMPACT_ATOMS: atom_id res chain seq x y z
N MET A 1 -18.19 17.50 0.74
CA MET A 1 -18.05 17.51 -0.73
C MET A 1 -16.64 17.03 -1.03
N MET A 2 -16.44 15.71 -1.11
CA MET A 2 -15.13 15.14 -1.45
C MET A 2 -15.02 15.15 -2.97
N ALA A 3 -13.96 15.76 -3.49
CA ALA A 3 -13.71 15.88 -4.92
C ALA A 3 -13.81 14.51 -5.59
N ASN A 4 -14.51 14.46 -6.73
CA ASN A 4 -14.43 13.31 -7.61
C ASN A 4 -12.98 13.21 -8.07
N ILE A 5 -12.23 12.28 -7.49
CA ILE A 5 -10.80 12.03 -7.80
C ILE A 5 -10.59 11.73 -9.30
N PHE A 6 -11.66 11.50 -10.05
CA PHE A 6 -11.68 11.21 -11.49
C PHE A 6 -11.98 12.41 -12.39
N GLU A 7 -12.33 13.59 -11.86
CA GLU A 7 -12.45 14.80 -12.70
C GLU A 7 -11.07 15.39 -13.04
N ASP A 8 -10.04 15.14 -12.21
CA ASP A 8 -8.65 15.45 -12.48
C ASP A 8 -7.81 14.17 -12.59
N ASN A 9 -7.68 13.64 -13.81
CA ASN A 9 -6.88 12.45 -14.13
C ASN A 9 -5.40 12.57 -13.69
N ASP A 10 -4.93 13.80 -13.46
CA ASP A 10 -3.59 14.13 -12.95
C ASP A 10 -3.40 13.78 -11.47
N VAL A 11 -4.44 13.88 -10.63
CA VAL A 11 -4.30 13.65 -9.18
C VAL A 11 -4.14 12.17 -8.88
N ALA A 12 -4.95 11.31 -9.51
CA ALA A 12 -4.80 9.86 -9.35
C ALA A 12 -3.41 9.42 -9.83
N MET A 13 -2.98 9.85 -11.02
CA MET A 13 -1.67 9.47 -11.58
C MET A 13 -0.51 9.99 -10.72
N SER A 14 -0.57 11.24 -10.24
CA SER A 14 0.46 11.81 -9.39
C SER A 14 0.57 11.12 -8.03
N MET A 15 -0.53 10.59 -7.48
CA MET A 15 -0.44 9.76 -6.26
C MET A 15 0.46 8.53 -6.49
N PHE A 16 0.39 7.89 -7.67
CA PHE A 16 1.19 6.69 -7.96
C PHE A 16 2.65 6.99 -8.31
N THR A 17 2.98 8.21 -8.73
CA THR A 17 4.36 8.60 -9.06
C THR A 17 5.06 9.33 -7.92
N GLU A 18 4.36 10.28 -7.29
CA GLU A 18 4.93 11.19 -6.28
C GLU A 18 4.99 10.54 -4.89
N MET A 19 3.97 9.77 -4.49
CA MET A 19 3.96 9.16 -3.16
C MET A 19 5.12 8.18 -2.94
N PRO A 20 5.49 7.30 -3.89
CA PRO A 20 6.70 6.49 -3.76
C PRO A 20 7.98 7.31 -3.58
N GLN A 21 8.11 8.44 -4.30
CA GLN A 21 9.28 9.32 -4.16
C GLN A 21 9.31 9.98 -2.78
N LEU A 22 8.17 10.47 -2.31
CA LEU A 22 8.02 11.06 -0.99
C LEU A 22 8.32 10.03 0.12
N CYS A 23 7.91 8.78 -0.08
CA CYS A 23 8.25 7.67 0.81
C CYS A 23 9.78 7.56 0.94
N PHE A 24 10.49 7.43 -0.18
CA PHE A 24 11.95 7.32 -0.14
C PHE A 24 12.63 8.56 0.43
N LYS A 25 12.15 9.76 0.10
CA LYS A 25 12.66 11.01 0.69
C LYS A 25 12.50 11.05 2.20
N SER A 26 11.41 10.49 2.73
CA SER A 26 11.16 10.38 4.16
C SER A 26 12.06 9.32 4.80
N LEU A 27 12.19 8.16 4.16
CA LEU A 27 13.05 7.07 4.60
C LEU A 27 14.53 7.50 4.67
N ASP A 28 14.99 8.28 3.69
CA ASP A 28 16.38 8.75 3.58
C ASP A 28 16.76 9.83 4.60
N GLN A 29 15.80 10.34 5.38
CA GLN A 29 16.12 11.34 6.41
C GLN A 29 17.05 10.74 7.48
N PRO A 30 18.10 11.47 7.93
CA PRO A 30 19.07 10.96 8.89
C PRO A 30 18.43 10.50 10.21
N GLN A 31 17.44 11.24 10.70
CA GLN A 31 16.68 10.90 11.90
C GLN A 31 15.88 9.60 11.77
N ILE A 32 15.42 9.27 10.56
CA ILE A 32 14.68 8.05 10.27
C ILE A 32 15.66 6.89 10.12
N GLN A 33 16.77 7.08 9.39
CA GLN A 33 17.83 6.07 9.32
C GLN A 33 18.46 5.77 10.68
N ALA A 34 18.55 6.76 11.58
CA ALA A 34 19.06 6.57 12.94
C ALA A 34 18.24 5.54 13.74
N LEU A 35 16.94 5.36 13.42
CA LEU A 35 16.09 4.35 14.05
C LEU A 35 16.60 2.92 13.81
N LYS A 36 17.38 2.67 12.74
CA LYS A 36 18.00 1.35 12.52
C LYS A 36 18.96 0.92 13.64
N ASN A 37 19.46 1.87 14.44
CA ASN A 37 20.34 1.60 15.58
C ASN A 37 19.57 1.37 16.88
N GLU A 38 18.27 1.66 16.89
CA GLU A 38 17.38 1.43 18.03
C GLU A 38 16.81 0.02 18.02
N LYS A 39 16.19 -0.36 19.15
CA LYS A 39 15.49 -1.64 19.29
C LYS A 39 14.00 -1.41 19.38
N PHE A 40 13.26 -2.14 18.57
CA PHE A 40 11.80 -2.16 18.58
C PHE A 40 11.33 -3.61 18.68
N ASP A 41 10.21 -3.84 19.36
CA ASP A 41 9.57 -5.16 19.44
C ASP A 41 8.41 -5.31 18.45
N LEU A 42 8.00 -4.20 17.82
CA LEU A 42 6.84 -4.13 16.92
C LEU A 42 6.97 -2.91 16.00
N VAL A 43 6.54 -3.06 14.73
CA VAL A 43 6.37 -1.93 13.81
C VAL A 43 4.91 -1.76 13.41
N ILE A 44 4.40 -0.53 13.48
CA ILE A 44 3.08 -0.18 12.97
C ILE A 44 3.25 0.68 11.72
N LEU A 45 2.73 0.21 10.59
CA LEU A 45 2.79 0.90 9.31
C LEU A 45 1.40 1.38 8.92
N SER A 46 1.22 2.70 8.79
CA SER A 46 0.00 3.26 8.19
C SER A 46 -0.03 2.89 6.72
N VAL A 47 -1.12 2.33 6.22
CA VAL A 47 -1.24 2.00 4.79
C VAL A 47 -1.40 3.28 3.94
N PHE A 48 -0.93 3.22 2.68
CA PHE A 48 -0.95 4.20 1.57
C PHE A 48 0.45 4.57 1.08
N PHE A 49 0.96 3.84 0.08
CA PHE A 49 2.22 4.12 -0.65
C PHE A 49 3.50 4.20 0.19
N ASN A 50 3.46 3.65 1.40
CA ASN A 50 4.55 3.66 2.36
C ASN A 50 5.43 2.39 2.29
N TYR A 51 5.36 1.64 1.19
CA TYR A 51 6.06 0.36 1.03
C TYR A 51 7.59 0.46 1.18
N CYS A 52 8.20 1.64 1.02
CA CYS A 52 9.63 1.82 1.26
C CYS A 52 10.03 1.49 2.71
N PHE A 53 9.13 1.67 3.68
CA PHE A 53 9.36 1.33 5.08
C PHE A 53 9.32 -0.17 5.36
N LEU A 54 8.95 -1.02 4.39
CA LEU A 54 9.13 -2.47 4.50
C LEU A 54 10.60 -2.87 4.66
N SER A 55 11.53 -2.02 4.22
CA SER A 55 12.96 -2.14 4.50
C SER A 55 13.27 -2.26 6.00
N PHE A 56 12.52 -1.53 6.85
CA PHE A 56 12.71 -1.57 8.30
C PHE A 56 12.19 -2.87 8.91
N ILE A 57 11.14 -3.44 8.34
CA ILE A 57 10.61 -4.74 8.80
C ILE A 57 11.68 -5.82 8.63
N HIS A 58 12.35 -5.85 7.48
CA HIS A 58 13.45 -6.79 7.25
C HIS A 58 14.66 -6.52 8.15
N HIS A 59 15.00 -5.26 8.40
CA HIS A 59 16.12 -4.88 9.29
C HIS A 59 15.88 -5.28 10.74
N PHE A 60 14.73 -4.94 11.31
CA PHE A 60 14.40 -5.22 12.71
C PHE A 60 14.02 -6.69 12.96
N LYS A 61 13.52 -7.40 11.94
CA LYS A 61 13.07 -8.80 12.03
C LYS A 61 12.02 -9.01 13.13
N VAL A 62 11.12 -8.05 13.27
CA VAL A 62 10.02 -8.06 14.24
C VAL A 62 8.67 -8.16 13.53
N PRO A 63 7.60 -8.63 14.22
CA PRO A 63 6.26 -8.57 13.66
C PRO A 63 5.89 -7.12 13.31
N PHE A 64 5.04 -6.99 12.29
CA PHE A 64 4.52 -5.69 11.90
C PHE A 64 3.01 -5.75 11.67
N ILE A 65 2.37 -4.60 11.87
CA ILE A 65 0.93 -4.42 11.84
C ILE A 65 0.60 -3.30 10.87
N TYR A 66 -0.43 -3.51 10.05
CA TYR A 66 -0.98 -2.43 9.24
C TYR A 66 -1.99 -1.62 10.04
N ALA A 67 -1.89 -0.30 9.96
CA ALA A 67 -2.90 0.62 10.43
C ALA A 67 -3.60 1.25 9.21
N PHE A 68 -4.88 0.97 9.05
CA PHE A 68 -5.70 1.53 7.99
C PHE A 68 -6.53 2.68 8.57
N PRO A 69 -6.31 3.92 8.10
CA PRO A 69 -7.11 5.08 8.52
C PRO A 69 -8.50 5.10 7.87
N SER A 70 -8.81 4.09 7.07
CA SER A 70 -10.09 3.90 6.40
C SER A 70 -10.41 2.40 6.32
N GLY A 71 -11.64 2.04 5.97
CA GLY A 71 -11.99 0.66 5.70
C GLY A 71 -11.22 0.06 4.50
N LEU A 72 -10.96 -1.24 4.55
CA LEU A 72 -10.33 -1.99 3.45
C LEU A 72 -11.13 -1.90 2.15
N SER A 73 -10.43 -1.77 1.02
CA SER A 73 -11.03 -1.77 -0.31
C SER A 73 -10.09 -2.37 -1.33
N GLY A 74 -10.64 -3.14 -2.27
CA GLY A 74 -9.88 -3.70 -3.38
C GLY A 74 -8.72 -4.57 -2.89
N THR A 75 -7.52 -4.28 -3.41
CA THR A 75 -6.28 -5.02 -3.14
C THR A 75 -5.86 -5.02 -1.66
N MET A 76 -6.32 -4.02 -0.89
CA MET A 76 -6.05 -3.95 0.55
C MET A 76 -6.61 -5.14 1.34
N ASN A 77 -7.62 -5.84 0.82
CA ASN A 77 -8.14 -7.04 1.47
C ASN A 77 -7.09 -8.17 1.49
N ASP A 78 -6.23 -8.25 0.48
CA ASP A 78 -5.19 -9.27 0.38
C ASP A 78 -4.12 -9.10 1.47
N PHE A 79 -3.99 -7.90 2.05
CA PHE A 79 -2.99 -7.57 3.07
C PHE A 79 -3.22 -8.37 4.36
N ILE A 80 -4.45 -8.85 4.57
CA ILE A 80 -4.85 -9.70 5.70
C ILE A 80 -5.40 -11.06 5.26
N GLY A 81 -5.20 -11.43 3.99
CA GLY A 81 -5.73 -12.67 3.42
C GLY A 81 -7.26 -12.71 3.32
N GLN A 82 -7.93 -11.55 3.31
CA GLN A 82 -9.37 -11.48 3.11
C GLN A 82 -9.70 -11.59 1.61
N ILE A 83 -10.61 -12.49 1.25
CA ILE A 83 -11.08 -12.62 -0.12
C ILE A 83 -11.98 -11.43 -0.49
N ASP A 84 -11.63 -10.71 -1.56
CA ASP A 84 -12.42 -9.60 -2.09
C ASP A 84 -13.35 -10.04 -3.25
N PHE A 85 -14.57 -9.49 -3.26
CA PHE A 85 -15.56 -9.74 -4.30
C PHE A 85 -16.03 -8.40 -4.88
N PRO A 86 -15.25 -7.75 -5.75
CA PRO A 86 -15.50 -6.36 -6.18
C PRO A 86 -16.84 -6.17 -6.89
N GLY A 87 -17.35 -7.21 -7.57
CA GLY A 87 -18.67 -7.20 -8.18
C GLY A 87 -19.84 -7.26 -7.19
N ILE A 88 -19.59 -7.54 -5.91
CA ILE A 88 -20.61 -7.63 -4.83
C ILE A 88 -20.46 -6.45 -3.86
N VAL A 89 -19.25 -6.24 -3.32
CA VAL A 89 -18.98 -5.19 -2.32
C VAL A 89 -18.65 -3.83 -2.93
N GLY A 90 -18.34 -3.80 -4.23
CA GLY A 90 -17.92 -2.58 -4.91
C GLY A 90 -16.51 -2.13 -4.51
N HIS A 91 -16.11 -0.94 -4.97
CA HIS A 91 -14.81 -0.35 -4.67
C HIS A 91 -15.02 0.97 -3.93
N LYS A 92 -14.42 1.17 -2.75
CA LYS A 92 -14.69 2.34 -1.88
C LYS A 92 -14.40 3.68 -2.57
N PHE A 93 -13.35 3.75 -3.40
CA PHE A 93 -13.05 4.96 -4.19
C PHE A 93 -14.17 5.41 -5.14
N MET A 94 -15.08 4.52 -5.53
CA MET A 94 -16.21 4.88 -6.39
C MET A 94 -17.51 5.16 -5.62
N LEU A 95 -17.47 5.10 -4.28
CA LEU A 95 -18.59 5.38 -3.39
C LEU A 95 -19.93 4.76 -3.87
N PRO A 96 -19.97 3.43 -4.08
CA PRO A 96 -21.14 2.77 -4.65
C PRO A 96 -22.37 2.91 -3.76
N THR A 97 -23.53 3.16 -4.39
CA THR A 97 -24.83 3.04 -3.73
C THR A 97 -25.35 1.62 -3.86
N PHE A 98 -25.79 1.02 -2.75
CA PHE A 98 -26.35 -0.33 -2.75
C PHE A 98 -27.87 -0.32 -2.97
N PRO A 99 -28.44 -1.30 -3.70
CA PRO A 99 -27.77 -2.41 -4.37
C PRO A 99 -27.07 -2.00 -5.69
N LEU A 100 -25.98 -2.69 -6.04
CA LEU A 100 -25.21 -2.43 -7.26
C LEU A 100 -25.92 -2.94 -8.52
N THR A 101 -26.10 -2.04 -9.50
CA THR A 101 -26.50 -2.39 -10.87
C THR A 101 -25.39 -3.10 -11.63
N PHE A 102 -25.72 -3.83 -12.71
CA PHE A 102 -24.73 -4.53 -13.54
C PHE A 102 -23.58 -3.60 -14.00
N LYS A 103 -23.90 -2.39 -14.46
CA LYS A 103 -22.89 -1.41 -14.91
C LYS A 103 -21.95 -1.01 -13.77
N GLN A 104 -22.49 -0.80 -12.57
CA GLN A 104 -21.66 -0.48 -11.40
C GLN A 104 -20.78 -1.67 -10.99
N ARG A 105 -21.29 -2.90 -11.04
CA ARG A 105 -20.50 -4.11 -10.76
C ARG A 105 -19.34 -4.30 -11.74
N LEU A 106 -19.59 -4.02 -13.02
CA LEU A 106 -18.54 -4.05 -14.04
C LEU A 106 -17.49 -2.96 -13.75
N ALA A 107 -17.93 -1.74 -13.48
CA ALA A 107 -17.04 -0.63 -13.16
C ALA A 107 -16.17 -0.92 -11.92
N THR A 108 -16.76 -1.46 -10.83
CA THR A 108 -16.01 -1.77 -9.60
C THR A 108 -15.01 -2.90 -9.81
N THR A 109 -15.36 -3.88 -10.63
CA THR A 109 -14.46 -4.99 -10.99
C THR A 109 -13.28 -4.49 -11.82
N LEU A 110 -13.51 -3.63 -12.83
CA LEU A 110 -12.45 -3.03 -13.63
C LEU A 110 -11.54 -2.15 -12.78
N MET A 111 -12.13 -1.35 -11.88
CA MET A 111 -11.38 -0.52 -10.94
C MET A 111 -10.47 -1.36 -10.05
N ASN A 112 -10.97 -2.46 -9.48
CA ASN A 112 -10.15 -3.34 -8.66
C ASN A 112 -9.00 -3.97 -9.47
N GLY A 113 -9.28 -4.39 -10.72
CA GLY A 113 -8.25 -4.89 -11.63
C GLY A 113 -7.16 -3.87 -11.94
N TYR A 114 -7.51 -2.59 -12.10
CA TYR A 114 -6.56 -1.50 -12.29
C TYR A 114 -5.62 -1.33 -11.08
N PHE A 115 -6.16 -1.30 -9.86
CA PHE A 115 -5.34 -1.20 -8.64
C PHE A 115 -4.44 -2.41 -8.44
N ASN A 116 -4.96 -3.62 -8.68
CA ASN A 116 -4.16 -4.86 -8.64
C ASN A 116 -2.99 -4.81 -9.63
N GLY A 117 -3.26 -4.41 -10.88
CA GLY A 117 -2.23 -4.27 -11.90
C GLY A 117 -1.17 -3.24 -11.49
N MET A 118 -1.58 -2.09 -10.97
CA MET A 118 -0.65 -1.08 -10.49
C MET A 118 0.23 -1.57 -9.35
N GLU A 119 -0.35 -2.20 -8.32
CA GLU A 119 0.40 -2.74 -7.18
C GLU A 119 1.42 -3.79 -7.64
N TYR A 120 1.03 -4.66 -8.57
CA TYR A 120 1.90 -5.67 -9.17
C TYR A 120 3.15 -5.06 -9.84
N PHE A 121 3.03 -3.90 -10.49
CA PHE A 121 4.19 -3.21 -11.09
C PHE A 121 4.94 -2.30 -10.10
N LEU A 122 4.23 -1.70 -9.15
CA LEU A 122 4.79 -0.72 -8.23
C LEU A 122 5.69 -1.37 -7.16
N LEU A 123 5.26 -2.48 -6.58
CA LEU A 123 6.00 -3.17 -5.50
C LEU A 123 7.42 -3.58 -5.94
N PRO A 124 7.62 -4.28 -7.08
CA PRO A 124 8.97 -4.62 -7.55
C PRO A 124 9.82 -3.38 -7.86
N LYS A 125 9.22 -2.34 -8.45
CA LYS A 125 9.92 -1.09 -8.77
C LYS A 125 10.40 -0.35 -7.52
N MET A 126 9.56 -0.29 -6.48
CA MET A 126 9.95 0.29 -5.20
C MET A 126 11.04 -0.56 -4.54
N HIS A 127 10.93 -1.87 -4.58
CA HIS A 127 11.96 -2.75 -4.05
C HIS A 127 13.33 -2.52 -4.72
N SER A 128 13.39 -2.50 -6.06
CA SER A 128 14.64 -2.25 -6.80
C SER A 128 15.21 -0.87 -6.48
N THR A 129 14.36 0.17 -6.46
CA THR A 129 14.76 1.54 -6.11
C THR A 129 15.35 1.61 -4.70
N CYS A 130 14.82 0.85 -3.75
CA CYS A 130 15.32 0.82 -2.37
C CYS A 130 16.74 0.26 -2.28
N ILE A 131 17.02 -0.82 -3.03
CA ILE A 131 18.36 -1.43 -3.09
C ILE A 131 19.33 -0.49 -3.82
N GLU A 132 18.94 0.06 -4.97
CA GLU A 132 19.78 0.99 -5.76
C GLU A 132 20.20 2.23 -4.96
N ARG A 133 19.31 2.74 -4.09
CA ARG A 133 19.59 3.88 -3.20
C ARG A 133 20.38 3.52 -1.94
N GLY A 134 20.69 2.24 -1.71
CA GLY A 134 21.37 1.77 -0.50
C GLY A 134 20.51 1.88 0.78
N LEU A 135 19.19 2.04 0.63
CA LEU A 135 18.25 2.16 1.76
C LEU A 135 17.82 0.79 2.28
N CYS A 136 17.82 -0.22 1.40
CA CYS A 136 17.59 -1.63 1.69
C CYS A 136 18.91 -2.42 1.66
N ALA A 137 19.00 -3.47 2.48
CA ALA A 137 20.10 -4.41 2.40
C ALA A 137 19.97 -5.28 1.12
N PRO A 138 21.07 -5.75 0.51
CA PRO A 138 21.02 -6.56 -0.71
C PRO A 138 20.28 -7.89 -0.57
N ASP A 139 20.17 -8.41 0.66
CA ASP A 139 19.45 -9.64 1.01
C ASP A 139 17.97 -9.39 1.40
N THR A 140 17.50 -8.15 1.29
CA THR A 140 16.09 -7.82 1.55
C THR A 140 15.20 -8.61 0.58
N PRO A 141 14.20 -9.37 1.06
CA PRO A 141 13.29 -10.09 0.17
C PRO A 141 12.39 -9.11 -0.60
N PRO A 142 11.76 -9.56 -1.69
CA PRO A 142 10.81 -8.74 -2.44
C PRO A 142 9.76 -8.13 -1.53
N PHE A 143 9.45 -6.84 -1.76
CA PHE A 143 8.45 -6.16 -0.94
C PHE A 143 7.08 -6.86 -0.94
N SER A 144 6.71 -7.55 -2.03
CA SER A 144 5.50 -8.37 -2.10
C SER A 144 5.46 -9.48 -1.03
N GLU A 145 6.61 -10.09 -0.70
CA GLU A 145 6.68 -11.15 0.32
C GLU A 145 6.60 -10.58 1.74
N ILE A 146 7.29 -9.47 2.01
CA ILE A 146 7.20 -8.80 3.32
C ILE A 146 5.77 -8.30 3.53
N HIS A 147 5.20 -7.70 2.49
CA HIS A 147 3.89 -7.09 2.50
C HIS A 147 2.77 -8.06 2.89
N GLN A 148 2.86 -9.32 2.44
CA GLN A 148 1.89 -10.39 2.75
C GLN A 148 2.04 -10.99 4.15
N ASN A 149 3.14 -10.70 4.87
CA ASN A 149 3.44 -11.28 6.19
C ASN A 149 3.05 -10.35 7.36
N ALA A 150 2.03 -9.51 7.18
CA ALA A 150 1.49 -8.68 8.25
C ALA A 150 0.87 -9.56 9.34
N SER A 151 1.16 -9.26 10.61
CA SER A 151 0.65 -10.03 11.75
C SER A 151 -0.79 -9.65 12.14
N LEU A 152 -1.19 -8.41 11.86
CA LEU A 152 -2.51 -7.86 12.14
C LEU A 152 -2.79 -6.65 11.24
N ALA A 153 -4.07 -6.36 11.00
CA ALA A 153 -4.52 -5.05 10.54
C ALA A 153 -5.49 -4.40 11.53
N ILE A 154 -5.25 -3.12 11.81
CA ILE A 154 -6.15 -2.24 12.57
C ILE A 154 -6.89 -1.38 11.55
N ILE A 155 -8.22 -1.32 11.63
CA ILE A 155 -9.07 -0.57 10.70
C ILE A 155 -9.91 0.43 11.50
N ASN A 156 -9.91 1.70 11.08
CA ASN A 156 -10.69 2.78 11.67
C ASN A 156 -11.58 3.46 10.62
#